data_AF-A0AAV2BQH7-F1
#
_entry.id   AF-A0AAV2BQH7-F1
#
_cell.length_a   1.000
_cell.length_b   1.000
_cell.length_c   1.000
_cell.angle_alpha   90.00
_cell.angle_beta   90.00
_cell.angle_gamma   90.00
#
_symmetry.space_group_name_H-M   'P 1'
#
loop_
_entity.id
_entity.type
_entity.pdbx_description
1 polymer ?
#
loop_
_entity_poly.entity_id
_entity_poly.type
_entity_poly.pdbx_seq_one_letter_code
_entity_poly.pdbx_strand_id
1 'polypeptide(L)'
;MKWLAFFAFGALCGLANGDTQCFTERSLECNRQLQNEFLFDFSFCSLQKRLIGCLTKLAIDCDLKFKSLAEKVDSIVEEICTEGSKLHEELDENKECIIKGVTDGECLEPIMHILGKGSSSKEILKIQKETCRHLDQMTTCTVEKVKEACGEDIVSFFRSLYDPAIELHERFCKEVILPMNENAFNARPAEISLPSFFGQLEFII
;
A
#
# COMPACT_ATOMS: atom_id res chain seq x y z
N MET A 1 -9.03 -6.33 20.99
CA MET A 1 -8.26 -5.72 19.89
C MET A 1 -6.77 -5.90 20.19
N LYS A 2 -6.07 -6.73 19.41
CA LYS A 2 -4.61 -6.91 19.46
C LYS A 2 -4.12 -6.84 18.01
N TRP A 3 -3.84 -5.64 17.53
CA TRP A 3 -3.29 -5.44 16.19
C TRP A 3 -1.76 -5.59 16.24
N LEU A 4 -1.22 -6.28 15.24
CA LEU A 4 0.14 -6.80 15.25
C LEU A 4 1.11 -5.79 14.66
N ALA A 5 1.74 -5.00 15.53
CA ALA A 5 2.90 -4.21 15.17
C ALA A 5 4.12 -5.14 14.96
N PHE A 6 4.42 -5.46 13.70
CA PHE A 6 5.65 -6.17 13.32
C PHE A 6 6.57 -5.25 12.53
N PHE A 7 7.55 -4.67 13.22
CA PHE A 7 8.69 -3.98 12.62
C PHE A 7 9.98 -4.77 12.91
N ALA A 8 10.73 -5.10 11.86
CA ALA A 8 12.06 -5.69 11.95
C ALA A 8 13.02 -4.95 10.98
N PHE A 9 14.28 -4.77 11.40
CA PHE A 9 15.21 -3.78 10.85
C PHE A 9 16.32 -4.39 9.96
N GLY A 10 16.89 -3.56 9.07
CA GLY A 10 18.02 -3.89 8.17
C GLY A 10 17.60 -4.17 6.70
N ALA A 11 18.45 -4.13 5.64
CA ALA A 11 19.52 -3.19 5.24
C ALA A 11 20.89 -3.66 4.64
N LEU A 12 21.10 -4.83 3.98
CA LEU A 12 22.30 -5.02 3.09
C LEU A 12 22.17 -5.96 1.86
N CYS A 13 22.82 -5.53 0.75
CA CYS A 13 23.30 -6.28 -0.44
C CYS A 13 22.32 -6.75 -1.56
N GLY A 14 22.47 -6.18 -2.76
CA GLY A 14 23.48 -6.69 -3.70
C GLY A 14 23.02 -7.44 -4.97
N LEU A 15 23.10 -6.74 -6.12
CA LEU A 15 23.27 -7.23 -7.50
C LEU A 15 22.17 -8.12 -8.13
N ALA A 16 21.49 -7.58 -9.15
CA ALA A 16 21.29 -8.17 -10.51
C ALA A 16 20.05 -7.66 -11.27
N ASN A 17 19.71 -6.38 -11.14
CA ASN A 17 19.11 -5.50 -12.17
C ASN A 17 19.22 -4.06 -11.63
N GLY A 18 19.40 -3.06 -12.50
CA GLY A 18 19.56 -1.67 -12.05
C GLY A 18 18.36 -1.21 -11.21
N ASP A 19 17.17 -1.51 -11.72
CA ASP A 19 15.88 -1.12 -11.16
C ASP A 19 15.62 -1.79 -9.80
N THR A 20 15.92 -3.10 -9.62
CA THR A 20 15.71 -3.80 -8.35
C THR A 20 16.73 -3.44 -7.28
N GLN A 21 17.98 -3.10 -7.65
CA GLN A 21 18.94 -2.57 -6.68
C GLN A 21 18.52 -1.17 -6.21
N CYS A 22 18.18 -0.26 -7.14
CA CYS A 22 17.66 1.06 -6.80
C CYS A 22 16.40 0.94 -5.91
N PHE A 23 15.45 0.11 -6.31
CA PHE A 23 14.22 -0.14 -5.54
C PHE A 23 14.56 -0.54 -4.10
N THR A 24 15.44 -1.51 -3.92
CA THR A 24 15.80 -2.02 -2.59
C THR A 24 16.44 -0.94 -1.72
N GLU A 25 17.40 -0.18 -2.26
CA GLU A 25 18.11 0.88 -1.54
C GLU A 25 17.18 2.05 -1.15
N ARG A 26 16.35 2.52 -2.09
CA ARG A 26 15.38 3.60 -1.85
C ARG A 26 14.24 3.17 -0.92
N SER A 27 13.78 1.93 -1.04
CA SER A 27 12.74 1.37 -0.17
C SER A 27 13.20 1.24 1.29
N LEU A 28 14.47 0.91 1.53
CA LEU A 28 15.05 0.88 2.88
C LEU A 28 15.14 2.28 3.49
N GLU A 29 15.52 3.28 2.70
CA GLU A 29 15.60 4.67 3.17
C GLU A 29 14.21 5.24 3.50
N CYS A 30 13.22 5.00 2.64
CA CYS A 30 11.82 5.34 2.94
C CYS A 30 11.32 4.66 4.23
N ASN A 31 11.58 3.36 4.42
CA ASN A 31 11.16 2.66 5.64
C ASN A 31 11.74 3.29 6.90
N ARG A 32 12.99 3.76 6.88
CA ARG A 32 13.60 4.47 8.01
C ARG A 32 12.92 5.82 8.28
N GLN A 33 12.58 6.56 7.23
CA GLN A 33 11.88 7.85 7.34
C GLN A 33 10.49 7.64 7.96
N LEU A 34 9.71 6.70 7.43
CA LEU A 34 8.42 6.28 7.99
C LEU A 34 8.55 5.90 9.47
N GLN A 35 9.52 5.05 9.84
CA GLN A 35 9.73 4.60 11.22
C GLN A 35 10.06 5.74 12.20
N ASN A 36 10.94 6.67 11.81
CA ASN A 36 11.34 7.79 12.66
C ASN A 36 10.18 8.77 12.88
N GLU A 37 9.32 8.94 11.87
CA GLU A 37 8.22 9.89 11.89
C GLU A 37 6.91 9.34 12.47
N PHE A 38 6.72 8.01 12.44
CA PHE A 38 5.59 7.30 13.07
C PHE A 38 5.46 7.56 14.58
N LEU A 39 6.50 8.07 15.23
CA LEU A 39 6.52 8.37 16.67
C LEU A 39 5.85 9.70 17.04
N PHE A 40 5.47 10.55 16.06
CA PHE A 40 5.13 11.96 16.33
C PHE A 40 3.77 12.43 15.83
N ASP A 41 3.21 11.86 14.75
CA ASP A 41 1.84 12.14 14.29
C ASP A 41 1.26 10.91 13.56
N PHE A 42 -0.01 10.61 13.82
CA PHE A 42 -0.71 9.37 13.46
C PHE A 42 -2.06 9.63 12.75
N SER A 43 -2.30 10.83 12.25
CA SER A 43 -3.47 11.09 11.39
C SER A 43 -3.41 10.26 10.10
N PHE A 44 -4.56 9.80 9.62
CA PHE A 44 -4.74 9.12 8.33
C PHE A 44 -3.99 9.85 7.21
N CYS A 45 -4.16 11.17 7.14
CA CYS A 45 -3.57 12.01 6.11
C CYS A 45 -2.05 12.14 6.22
N SER A 46 -1.50 12.27 7.44
CA SER A 46 -0.03 12.27 7.62
C SER A 46 0.57 10.93 7.19
N LEU A 47 -0.12 9.82 7.44
CA LEU A 47 0.33 8.48 7.04
C LEU A 47 0.25 8.29 5.52
N GLN A 48 -0.88 8.59 4.90
CA GLN A 48 -1.05 8.38 3.45
C GLN A 48 -0.11 9.27 2.63
N LYS A 49 0.03 10.56 2.96
CA LYS A 49 1.00 11.45 2.29
C LYS A 49 2.43 10.92 2.39
N ARG A 50 2.83 10.37 3.54
CA ARG A 50 4.16 9.77 3.72
C ARG A 50 4.35 8.50 2.91
N LEU A 51 3.37 7.59 2.90
CA LEU A 51 3.46 6.31 2.20
C LEU A 51 3.46 6.48 0.68
N ILE A 52 2.52 7.26 0.15
CA ILE A 52 2.42 7.52 -1.28
C ILE A 52 3.58 8.42 -1.74
N GLY A 53 3.92 9.48 -1.00
CA GLY A 53 5.08 10.33 -1.31
C GLY A 53 6.40 9.55 -1.32
N CYS A 54 6.55 8.56 -0.44
CA CYS A 54 7.65 7.58 -0.50
C CYS A 54 7.63 6.76 -1.80
N LEU A 55 6.49 6.14 -2.13
CA LEU A 55 6.37 5.27 -3.31
C LEU A 55 6.58 6.05 -4.61
N THR A 56 6.04 7.28 -4.68
CA THR A 56 6.22 8.23 -5.78
C THR A 56 7.67 8.65 -5.92
N LYS A 57 8.32 9.09 -4.83
CA LYS A 57 9.74 9.42 -4.84
C LYS A 57 10.61 8.25 -5.27
N LEU A 58 10.31 7.04 -4.79
CA LEU A 58 11.01 5.82 -5.20
C LEU A 58 10.83 5.57 -6.71
N ALA A 59 9.59 5.65 -7.21
CA ALA A 59 9.28 5.43 -8.61
C ALA A 59 9.98 6.44 -9.53
N ILE A 60 10.14 7.69 -9.08
CA ILE A 60 10.91 8.74 -9.77
C ILE A 60 12.42 8.46 -9.68
N ASP A 61 12.97 8.26 -8.47
CA ASP A 61 14.41 8.04 -8.21
C ASP A 61 14.95 6.80 -8.94
N CYS A 62 14.10 5.80 -9.19
CA CYS A 62 14.44 4.54 -9.87
C CYS A 62 13.87 4.41 -11.30
N ASP A 63 13.35 5.51 -11.88
CA ASP A 63 12.81 5.58 -13.24
C ASP A 63 11.78 4.48 -13.59
N LEU A 64 10.94 4.11 -12.62
CA LEU A 64 9.95 3.04 -12.78
C LEU A 64 8.83 3.46 -13.73
N LYS A 65 8.31 2.51 -14.52
CA LYS A 65 7.33 2.79 -15.58
C LYS A 65 6.02 3.38 -15.07
N PHE A 66 5.70 3.14 -13.81
CA PHE A 66 4.50 3.65 -13.14
C PHE A 66 4.69 4.99 -12.42
N LYS A 67 5.84 5.67 -12.56
CA LYS A 67 6.11 6.95 -11.85
C LYS A 67 5.03 8.01 -12.04
N SER A 68 4.51 8.21 -13.26
CA SER A 68 3.44 9.18 -13.52
C SER A 68 2.07 8.79 -12.97
N LEU A 69 1.87 7.50 -12.71
CA LEU A 69 0.70 7.01 -11.99
C LEU A 69 0.87 7.20 -10.48
N ALA A 70 2.08 7.01 -9.96
CA ALA A 70 2.40 7.34 -8.57
C ALA A 70 2.22 8.83 -8.28
N GLU A 71 2.75 9.71 -9.14
CA GLU A 71 2.53 11.17 -9.10
C GLU A 71 1.04 11.54 -9.12
N LYS A 72 0.22 10.84 -9.90
CA LYS A 72 -1.24 11.03 -9.93
C LYS A 72 -1.90 10.64 -8.59
N VAL A 73 -1.53 9.49 -8.02
CA VAL A 73 -2.08 9.04 -6.72
C VAL A 73 -1.62 9.95 -5.58
N ASP A 74 -0.38 10.44 -5.64
CA ASP A 74 0.17 11.43 -4.70
C ASP A 74 -0.65 12.73 -4.71
N SER A 75 -0.96 13.24 -5.91
CA SER A 75 -1.84 14.42 -6.06
C SER A 75 -3.27 14.19 -5.55
N ILE A 76 -3.83 12.98 -5.70
CA ILE A 76 -5.16 12.64 -5.19
C ILE A 76 -5.15 12.61 -3.65
N VAL A 77 -4.13 12.00 -3.04
CA VAL A 77 -3.96 11.98 -1.58
C VAL A 77 -3.73 13.39 -1.04
N GLU A 78 -2.95 14.23 -1.72
CA GLU A 78 -2.77 15.63 -1.33
C GLU A 78 -4.10 16.40 -1.35
N GLU A 79 -4.93 16.20 -2.37
CA GLU A 79 -6.24 16.85 -2.47
C GLU A 79 -7.22 16.34 -1.39
N ILE A 80 -7.40 15.02 -1.22
CA ILE A 80 -8.23 14.42 -0.14
C ILE A 80 -7.82 14.95 1.24
N CYS A 81 -6.53 15.20 1.45
CA CYS A 81 -5.96 15.63 2.70
C CYS A 81 -5.67 17.14 2.78
N THR A 82 -6.36 17.94 1.96
CA THR A 82 -6.37 19.41 2.04
C THR A 82 -7.76 19.87 2.46
N GLU A 83 -7.88 20.42 3.67
CA GLU A 83 -9.15 20.95 4.18
C GLU A 83 -9.75 21.98 3.21
N GLY A 84 -11.04 21.84 2.89
CA GLY A 84 -11.74 22.70 1.92
C GLY A 84 -11.41 22.42 0.45
N SER A 85 -10.75 21.30 0.12
CA SER A 85 -10.72 20.78 -1.26
C SER A 85 -12.04 20.04 -1.58
N LYS A 86 -12.35 19.88 -2.88
CA LYS A 86 -13.55 19.16 -3.29
C LYS A 86 -13.52 17.69 -2.85
N LEU A 87 -12.40 17.00 -3.05
CA LEU A 87 -12.28 15.59 -2.66
C LEU A 87 -12.27 15.41 -1.13
N HIS A 88 -11.78 16.39 -0.38
CA HIS A 88 -11.83 16.39 1.08
C HIS A 88 -13.27 16.53 1.58
N GLU A 89 -14.02 17.52 1.09
CA GLU A 89 -15.42 17.74 1.46
C GLU A 89 -16.29 16.52 1.09
N GLU A 90 -16.16 16.02 -0.14
CA GLU A 90 -16.94 14.88 -0.64
C GLU A 90 -16.57 13.56 0.07
N LEU A 91 -15.32 13.42 0.56
CA LEU A 91 -14.95 12.31 1.45
C LEU A 91 -15.51 12.50 2.87
N ASP A 92 -15.42 13.70 3.46
CA ASP A 92 -15.85 13.93 4.84
C ASP A 92 -17.36 13.71 5.02
N GLU A 93 -18.17 14.08 4.01
CA GLU A 93 -19.60 13.81 3.94
C GLU A 93 -19.93 12.30 3.91
N ASN A 94 -19.08 11.48 3.30
CA ASN A 94 -19.36 10.05 3.05
C ASN A 94 -18.50 9.07 3.89
N LYS A 95 -17.54 9.57 4.66
CA LYS A 95 -16.52 8.78 5.38
C LYS A 95 -17.09 7.61 6.18
N GLU A 96 -18.19 7.80 6.91
CA GLU A 96 -18.72 6.78 7.81
C GLU A 96 -19.23 5.54 7.05
N CYS A 97 -19.92 5.75 5.91
CA CYS A 97 -20.41 4.64 5.10
C CYS A 97 -19.27 3.99 4.31
N ILE A 98 -18.29 4.76 3.84
CA ILE A 98 -17.16 4.22 3.08
C ILE A 98 -16.24 3.41 4.00
N ILE A 99 -15.89 3.92 5.19
CA ILE A 99 -15.14 3.19 6.24
C ILE A 99 -15.84 1.85 6.54
N LYS A 100 -17.17 1.86 6.69
CA LYS A 100 -17.96 0.63 6.90
C LYS A 100 -17.82 -0.36 5.74
N GLY A 101 -17.76 0.10 4.50
CA GLY A 101 -17.55 -0.75 3.32
C GLY A 101 -16.13 -1.30 3.19
N VAL A 102 -15.10 -0.49 3.43
CA VAL A 102 -13.69 -0.91 3.28
C VAL A 102 -13.18 -1.75 4.46
N THR A 103 -13.77 -1.61 5.65
CA THR A 103 -13.39 -2.40 6.85
C THR A 103 -14.07 -3.77 6.94
N ASP A 104 -14.85 -4.19 5.94
CA ASP A 104 -15.43 -5.53 5.90
C ASP A 104 -14.35 -6.59 5.62
N GLY A 105 -14.03 -7.36 6.67
CA GLY A 105 -13.00 -8.40 6.64
C GLY A 105 -13.28 -9.55 5.66
N GLU A 106 -14.51 -9.71 5.15
CA GLU A 106 -14.83 -10.70 4.12
C GLU A 106 -13.98 -10.49 2.85
N CYS A 107 -13.69 -9.25 2.48
CA CYS A 107 -12.87 -8.95 1.30
C CYS A 107 -11.39 -9.36 1.47
N LEU A 108 -10.93 -9.56 2.70
CA LEU A 108 -9.56 -10.00 3.01
C LEU A 108 -9.46 -11.52 3.21
N GLU A 109 -10.57 -12.26 3.21
CA GLU A 109 -10.61 -13.72 3.46
C GLU A 109 -9.51 -14.50 2.69
N PRO A 110 -9.25 -14.24 1.38
CA PRO A 110 -8.22 -14.96 0.63
C PRO A 110 -6.83 -14.89 1.27
N ILE A 111 -6.49 -13.80 1.96
CA ILE A 111 -5.17 -13.57 2.56
C ILE A 111 -5.17 -13.55 4.11
N MET A 112 -6.33 -13.48 4.77
CA MET A 112 -6.44 -13.52 6.25
C MET A 112 -5.69 -14.71 6.86
N HIS A 113 -5.72 -15.86 6.19
CA HIS A 113 -5.09 -17.09 6.69
C HIS A 113 -3.55 -17.07 6.66
N ILE A 114 -2.91 -16.07 6.03
CA ILE A 114 -1.45 -15.87 5.98
C ILE A 114 -0.98 -14.56 6.62
N LEU A 115 -1.81 -13.51 6.65
CA LEU A 115 -1.48 -12.21 7.26
C LEU A 115 -0.96 -12.35 8.71
N GLY A 116 -1.52 -13.27 9.50
CA GLY A 116 -1.09 -13.53 10.88
C GLY A 116 0.13 -14.44 11.06
N LYS A 117 0.79 -14.89 9.99
CA LYS A 117 1.86 -15.91 10.04
C LYS A 117 3.25 -15.41 9.61
N GLY A 118 3.34 -14.26 8.96
CA GLY A 118 4.63 -13.75 8.47
C GLY A 118 5.43 -13.03 9.55
N SER A 119 6.62 -13.55 9.85
CA SER A 119 7.61 -12.89 10.74
C SER A 119 8.96 -12.64 10.06
N SER A 120 9.24 -13.37 8.98
CA SER A 120 10.45 -13.22 8.17
C SER A 120 10.18 -12.49 6.86
N SER A 121 11.20 -11.82 6.32
CA SER A 121 11.17 -11.16 5.00
C SER A 121 10.67 -12.05 3.86
N LYS A 122 10.99 -13.35 3.92
CA LYS A 122 10.54 -14.36 2.95
C LYS A 122 9.05 -14.64 3.06
N GLU A 123 8.50 -14.68 4.27
CA GLU A 123 7.06 -14.84 4.49
C GLU A 123 6.31 -13.55 4.13
N ILE A 124 6.87 -12.38 4.43
CA ILE A 124 6.33 -11.07 4.00
C ILE A 124 6.23 -11.04 2.47
N LEU A 125 7.30 -11.36 1.73
CA LEU A 125 7.24 -11.39 0.26
C LEU A 125 6.20 -12.41 -0.25
N LYS A 126 6.06 -13.57 0.41
CA LYS A 126 5.01 -14.54 0.05
C LYS A 126 3.60 -14.00 0.27
N ILE A 127 3.36 -13.32 1.38
CA ILE A 127 2.08 -12.65 1.66
C ILE A 127 1.81 -11.60 0.59
N GLN A 128 2.77 -10.73 0.30
CA GLN A 128 2.63 -9.69 -0.73
C GLN A 128 2.36 -10.28 -2.12
N LYS A 129 3.05 -11.37 -2.50
CA LYS A 129 2.77 -12.08 -3.76
C LYS A 129 1.37 -12.71 -3.80
N GLU A 130 0.83 -13.15 -2.67
CA GLU A 130 -0.52 -13.70 -2.60
C GLU A 130 -1.57 -12.57 -2.66
N THR A 131 -1.37 -11.46 -1.95
CA THR A 131 -2.15 -10.23 -2.12
C THR A 131 -2.18 -9.79 -3.58
N CYS A 132 -1.02 -9.77 -4.25
CA CYS A 132 -0.92 -9.47 -5.69
C CYS A 132 -1.69 -10.45 -6.61
N ARG A 133 -1.97 -11.68 -6.17
CA ARG A 133 -2.78 -12.67 -6.93
C ARG A 133 -4.28 -12.49 -6.70
N HIS A 134 -4.66 -12.01 -5.53
CA HIS A 134 -6.05 -11.79 -5.13
C HIS A 134 -6.51 -10.33 -5.26
N LEU A 135 -5.65 -9.41 -5.72
CA LEU A 135 -5.94 -7.98 -5.83
C LEU A 135 -7.30 -7.70 -6.48
N ASP A 136 -7.52 -8.17 -7.71
CA ASP A 136 -8.77 -7.97 -8.46
C ASP A 136 -10.01 -8.49 -7.71
N GLN A 137 -9.87 -9.58 -6.95
CA GLN A 137 -10.95 -10.15 -6.13
C GLN A 137 -11.23 -9.27 -4.90
N MET A 138 -10.17 -8.86 -4.20
CA MET A 138 -10.25 -8.00 -3.03
C MET A 138 -10.89 -6.65 -3.38
N THR A 139 -10.43 -6.01 -4.46
CA THR A 139 -10.91 -4.68 -4.89
C THR A 139 -12.34 -4.72 -5.39
N THR A 140 -12.72 -5.75 -6.15
CA THR A 140 -14.11 -5.96 -6.56
C THR A 140 -15.03 -6.12 -5.35
N CYS A 141 -14.61 -6.91 -4.35
CA CYS A 141 -15.35 -7.06 -3.09
C CYS A 141 -15.48 -5.71 -2.36
N THR A 142 -14.39 -4.97 -2.18
CA THR A 142 -14.40 -3.66 -1.49
C THR A 142 -15.35 -2.67 -2.17
N VAL A 143 -15.36 -2.60 -3.51
CA VAL A 143 -16.28 -1.74 -4.27
C VAL A 143 -17.74 -2.13 -4.04
N GLU A 144 -18.08 -3.42 -4.05
CA GLU A 144 -19.45 -3.88 -3.76
C GLU A 144 -19.84 -3.63 -2.29
N LYS A 145 -18.93 -3.79 -1.33
CA LYS A 145 -19.19 -3.47 0.08
C LYS A 145 -19.43 -1.98 0.33
N VAL A 146 -18.70 -1.11 -0.36
CA VAL A 146 -18.95 0.35 -0.33
C VAL A 146 -20.29 0.68 -0.98
N LYS A 147 -20.64 0.03 -2.10
CA LYS A 147 -21.96 0.15 -2.74
C LYS A 147 -23.10 -0.29 -1.82
N GLU A 148 -22.94 -1.40 -1.09
CA GLU A 148 -23.90 -1.87 -0.09
C GLU A 148 -24.02 -0.92 1.11
N ALA A 149 -22.93 -0.26 1.51
CA ALA A 149 -22.89 0.63 2.66
C ALA A 149 -23.37 2.06 2.37
N CYS A 150 -23.07 2.60 1.18
CA CYS A 150 -23.29 4.00 0.79
C CYS A 150 -24.37 4.19 -0.30
N GLY A 151 -24.70 3.15 -1.07
CA GLY A 151 -25.55 3.24 -2.26
C GLY A 151 -24.77 3.52 -3.55
N GLU A 152 -25.46 3.37 -4.70
CA GLU A 152 -24.86 3.46 -6.05
C GLU A 152 -24.21 4.82 -6.33
N ASP A 153 -24.84 5.91 -5.88
CA ASP A 153 -24.43 7.28 -6.21
C ASP A 153 -22.99 7.60 -5.73
N ILE A 154 -22.56 6.98 -4.62
CA ILE A 154 -21.22 7.18 -4.02
C ILE A 154 -20.15 6.31 -4.71
N VAL A 155 -20.54 5.26 -5.45
CA VAL A 155 -19.60 4.33 -6.11
C VAL A 155 -18.73 5.06 -7.15
N SER A 156 -19.29 6.03 -7.87
CA SER A 156 -18.54 6.82 -8.84
C SER A 156 -17.48 7.70 -8.18
N PHE A 157 -17.79 8.30 -7.02
CA PHE A 157 -16.84 9.07 -6.23
C PHE A 157 -15.74 8.15 -5.68
N PHE A 158 -16.13 7.06 -5.00
CA PHE A 158 -15.21 6.08 -4.44
C PHE A 158 -14.20 5.57 -5.48
N ARG A 159 -14.68 5.13 -6.65
CA ARG A 159 -13.82 4.64 -7.74
C ARG A 159 -12.87 5.71 -8.28
N SER A 160 -13.26 7.00 -8.27
CA SER A 160 -12.36 8.08 -8.69
C SER A 160 -11.11 8.21 -7.81
N LEU A 161 -11.21 7.82 -6.53
CA LEU A 161 -10.10 7.78 -5.58
C LEU A 161 -9.38 6.42 -5.62
N TYR A 162 -10.16 5.33 -5.66
CA TYR A 162 -9.69 3.97 -5.45
C TYR A 162 -9.06 3.35 -6.72
N ASP A 163 -9.68 3.49 -7.89
CA ASP A 163 -9.19 2.85 -9.13
C ASP A 163 -7.76 3.30 -9.50
N PRO A 164 -7.34 4.57 -9.37
CA PRO A 164 -5.95 4.98 -9.59
C PRO A 164 -4.95 4.31 -8.62
N ALA A 165 -5.34 4.11 -7.36
CA ALA A 165 -4.50 3.43 -6.37
C ALA A 165 -4.42 1.93 -6.64
N ILE A 166 -5.49 1.31 -7.15
CA ILE A 166 -5.48 -0.09 -7.59
C ILE A 166 -4.64 -0.27 -8.84
N GLU A 167 -4.70 0.63 -9.83
CA GLU A 167 -3.80 0.56 -10.98
C GLU A 167 -2.34 0.69 -10.52
N LEU A 168 -2.03 1.59 -9.57
CA LEU A 168 -0.68 1.72 -9.01
C LEU A 168 -0.23 0.44 -8.30
N HIS A 169 -1.10 -0.17 -7.50
CA HIS A 169 -0.88 -1.46 -6.83
C HIS A 169 -0.61 -2.56 -7.87
N GLU A 170 -1.43 -2.68 -8.92
CA GLU A 170 -1.22 -3.65 -10.01
C GLU A 170 0.16 -3.50 -10.66
N ARG A 171 0.56 -2.26 -11.02
CA ARG A 171 1.88 -2.00 -11.61
C ARG A 171 2.99 -2.43 -10.66
N PHE A 172 2.89 -2.04 -9.40
CA PHE A 172 3.85 -2.39 -8.37
C PHE A 172 3.96 -3.91 -8.15
N CYS A 173 2.82 -4.62 -8.16
CA CYS A 173 2.79 -6.08 -8.14
C CYS A 173 3.47 -6.72 -9.35
N LYS A 174 3.13 -6.26 -10.57
CA LYS A 174 3.63 -6.80 -11.83
C LYS A 174 5.12 -6.53 -12.06
N GLU A 175 5.61 -5.37 -11.64
CA GLU A 175 6.98 -4.90 -11.92
C GLU A 175 7.97 -5.16 -10.78
N VAL A 176 7.51 -5.22 -9.52
CA VAL A 176 8.39 -5.38 -8.34
C VAL A 176 8.12 -6.66 -7.56
N ILE A 177 6.91 -6.88 -7.05
CA ILE A 177 6.64 -7.96 -6.08
C ILE A 177 6.67 -9.35 -6.71
N LEU A 178 5.98 -9.56 -7.83
CA LEU A 178 5.92 -10.88 -8.48
C LEU A 178 7.29 -11.32 -9.04
N PRO A 179 8.11 -10.43 -9.66
CA PRO A 179 9.46 -10.78 -10.11
C PRO A 179 10.49 -11.06 -9.00
N MET A 180 10.27 -10.59 -7.76
CA MET A 180 11.23 -10.76 -6.67
C MET A 180 11.47 -12.24 -6.31
N ASN A 181 12.74 -12.62 -6.16
CA ASN A 181 13.15 -14.00 -5.86
C ASN A 181 13.10 -14.30 -4.36
N GLU A 182 12.15 -15.14 -3.94
CA GLU A 182 11.99 -15.61 -2.54
C GLU A 182 13.22 -16.34 -1.97
N ASN A 183 14.14 -16.79 -2.82
CA ASN A 183 15.37 -17.46 -2.38
C ASN A 183 16.56 -16.52 -2.18
N ALA A 184 16.48 -15.25 -2.61
CA ALA A 184 17.48 -14.23 -2.26
C ALA A 184 17.59 -14.07 -0.73
N PHE A 185 16.45 -14.21 -0.03
CA PHE A 185 16.31 -14.15 1.43
C PHE A 185 16.85 -15.38 2.17
N ASN A 186 17.29 -16.44 1.48
CA ASN A 186 17.90 -17.61 2.13
C ASN A 186 19.41 -17.41 2.41
N ALA A 187 20.05 -16.42 1.78
CA ALA A 187 21.50 -16.28 1.82
C ALA A 187 22.02 -15.76 3.18
N ARG A 188 21.21 -14.98 3.91
CA ARG A 188 21.44 -14.58 5.30
C ARG A 188 20.10 -14.43 6.04
N PRO A 189 19.98 -14.84 7.30
CA PRO A 189 18.85 -14.44 8.14
C PRO A 189 18.94 -12.95 8.46
N ALA A 190 17.77 -12.30 8.52
CA ALA A 190 17.53 -10.87 8.69
C ALA A 190 17.77 -9.97 7.45
N GLU A 191 17.17 -8.77 7.53
CA GLU A 191 17.58 -7.55 6.80
C GLU A 191 17.01 -7.26 5.40
N ILE A 192 15.75 -7.64 5.12
CA ILE A 192 14.93 -6.93 4.11
C ILE A 192 13.50 -6.72 4.66
N SER A 193 13.21 -5.53 5.19
CA SER A 193 11.83 -5.09 5.31
C SER A 193 11.38 -4.51 3.96
N LEU A 194 10.57 -5.27 3.22
CA LEU A 194 9.69 -4.65 2.24
C LEU A 194 8.68 -3.81 3.04
N PRO A 195 8.45 -2.52 2.69
CA PRO A 195 7.37 -1.76 3.27
C PRO A 195 6.09 -2.57 3.05
N SER A 196 5.34 -2.78 4.12
CA SER A 196 4.00 -3.35 4.03
C SER A 196 3.02 -2.29 3.53
N PHE A 197 3.32 -1.67 2.38
CA PHE A 197 2.45 -0.72 1.67
C PHE A 197 1.03 -1.27 1.62
N PHE A 198 0.90 -2.56 1.31
CA PHE A 198 -0.37 -3.26 1.12
C PHE A 198 -1.27 -3.32 2.37
N GLY A 199 -0.70 -3.49 3.57
CA GLY A 199 -1.48 -3.43 4.82
C GLY A 199 -1.90 -2.01 5.23
N GLN A 200 -1.49 -1.00 4.45
CA GLN A 200 -1.82 0.41 4.64
C GLN A 200 -2.53 1.03 3.43
N LEU A 201 -2.54 0.37 2.27
CA LEU A 201 -3.41 0.68 1.12
C LEU A 201 -4.86 0.26 1.40
N GLU A 202 -5.09 -0.70 2.30
CA GLU A 202 -6.40 -0.98 2.91
C GLU A 202 -6.94 0.20 3.74
N PHE A 203 -6.06 1.17 4.11
CA PHE A 203 -6.41 2.43 4.79
C PHE A 203 -6.42 3.61 3.81
N ILE A 204 -6.66 3.42 2.52
CA ILE A 204 -6.89 4.56 1.61
C ILE A 204 -8.20 5.29 1.95
N ILE A 205 -9.11 4.68 2.74
CA ILE A 205 -10.28 5.31 3.38
C ILE A 205 -10.46 4.74 4.78
#